data_AF-A0A392Q9M5-F1
#
_entry.id   AF-A0A392Q9M5-F1
#
_cell.length_a   1.000
_cell.length_b   1.000
_cell.length_c   1.000
_cell.angle_alpha   90.00
_cell.angle_beta   90.00
_cell.angle_gamma   90.00
#
_symmetry.space_group_name_H-M   'P 1'
#
loop_
_entity.id
_entity.type
_entity.pdbx_description
1 polymer ?
#
loop_
_entity_poly.entity_id
_entity_poly.type
_entity_poly.pdbx_seq_one_letter_code
_entity_poly.pdbx_strand_id
1 'polypeptide(L)'
;KTRAVALEPVQEVTIKKKLPTKQRRVVVTGLGVVTPLGHDPDVFYNNLLNGVSGISEIENFDCAEFPTRIAGEIKSFSTDGWVAPKFTKRMDKFMLYLLTAGKKALLNAGITGDVMDELDKTKCGVLIGSALGGFKVV
;
A
#
# COMPACT_ATOMS: atom_id res chain seq x y z
N LYS A 1 -37.98 3.10 55.25
CA LYS A 1 -38.60 3.33 53.92
C LYS A 1 -37.55 3.02 52.85
N THR A 2 -37.50 1.78 52.40
CA THR A 2 -36.52 1.28 51.43
C THR A 2 -37.15 1.39 50.05
N ARG A 3 -36.56 2.19 49.15
CA ARG A 3 -37.10 2.42 47.81
C ARG A 3 -36.48 1.38 46.87
N ALA A 4 -37.28 0.42 46.41
CA ALA A 4 -36.86 -0.47 45.34
C ALA A 4 -36.84 0.32 44.02
N VAL A 5 -35.70 0.30 43.33
CA VAL A 5 -35.57 0.82 41.97
C VAL A 5 -35.98 -0.31 41.03
N ALA A 6 -37.00 -0.08 40.20
CA ALA A 6 -37.40 -1.03 39.17
C ALA A 6 -36.31 -1.10 38.09
N LEU A 7 -35.81 -2.30 37.82
CA LEU A 7 -34.96 -2.57 36.67
C LEU A 7 -35.85 -2.61 35.42
N GLU A 8 -35.63 -1.71 34.47
CA GLU A 8 -36.29 -1.77 33.17
C GLU A 8 -35.75 -2.95 32.34
N PRO A 9 -36.59 -3.60 31.53
CA PRO A 9 -36.18 -4.75 30.74
C PRO A 9 -35.16 -4.34 29.68
N VAL A 10 -34.11 -5.14 29.56
CA VAL A 10 -33.07 -5.01 28.52
C VAL A 10 -33.73 -5.08 27.15
N GLN A 11 -33.62 -4.03 26.34
CA GLN A 11 -34.06 -4.05 24.94
C GLN A 11 -33.31 -5.15 24.21
N GLU A 12 -34.06 -6.13 23.66
CA GLU A 12 -33.52 -7.12 22.74
C GLU A 12 -32.86 -6.39 21.55
N VAL A 13 -31.55 -6.58 21.41
CA VAL A 13 -30.82 -6.15 20.22
C VAL A 13 -31.32 -6.98 19.04
N THR A 14 -32.30 -6.43 18.32
CA THR A 14 -32.77 -7.02 17.08
C THR A 14 -31.62 -6.97 16.08
N ILE A 15 -30.98 -8.13 15.84
CA ILE A 15 -30.00 -8.28 14.77
C ILE A 15 -30.75 -8.05 13.46
N LYS A 16 -30.69 -6.82 12.92
CA LYS A 16 -31.16 -6.52 11.57
C LYS A 16 -30.32 -7.34 10.60
N LYS A 17 -30.84 -8.50 10.18
CA LYS A 17 -30.24 -9.32 9.13
C LYS A 17 -30.13 -8.45 7.89
N LYS A 18 -28.90 -8.06 7.54
CA LYS A 18 -28.60 -7.21 6.38
C LYS A 18 -29.20 -7.90 5.15
N LEU A 19 -30.14 -7.24 4.47
CA LEU A 19 -30.72 -7.72 3.22
C LEU A 19 -29.59 -8.07 2.24
N PRO A 20 -29.68 -9.17 1.48
CA PRO A 20 -28.65 -9.56 0.53
C PRO A 20 -28.55 -8.48 -0.54
N THR A 21 -27.55 -7.62 -0.43
CA THR A 21 -27.23 -6.67 -1.47
C THR A 21 -26.68 -7.47 -2.64
N LYS A 22 -27.18 -7.18 -3.86
CA LYS A 22 -26.68 -7.72 -5.13
C LYS A 22 -25.23 -7.24 -5.45
N GLN A 23 -24.51 -6.75 -4.44
CA GLN A 23 -23.17 -6.20 -4.55
C GLN A 23 -22.16 -7.33 -4.31
N ARG A 24 -21.23 -7.48 -5.25
CA ARG A 24 -20.15 -8.46 -5.12
C ARG A 24 -19.27 -8.05 -3.94
N ARG A 25 -18.92 -9.02 -3.09
CA ARG A 25 -17.92 -8.81 -2.04
C ARG A 25 -16.56 -8.60 -2.70
N VAL A 26 -15.83 -7.60 -2.22
CA VAL A 26 -14.45 -7.33 -2.63
C VAL A 26 -13.54 -7.67 -1.46
N VAL A 27 -12.44 -8.34 -1.74
CA VAL A 27 -11.43 -8.72 -0.76
C VAL A 27 -10.06 -8.29 -1.26
N VAL A 28 -9.14 -8.00 -0.33
CA VAL A 28 -7.74 -7.76 -0.63
C VAL A 28 -7.03 -9.12 -0.56
N THR A 29 -6.43 -9.54 -1.66
CA THR A 29 -5.73 -10.84 -1.74
C THR A 29 -4.23 -10.72 -1.61
N GLY A 30 -3.66 -9.56 -1.93
CA GLY A 30 -2.23 -9.31 -1.75
C GLY A 30 -1.90 -7.83 -1.63
N LEU A 31 -0.75 -7.57 -1.04
CA LEU A 31 -0.20 -6.25 -0.78
C LEU A 31 1.25 -6.18 -1.26
N GLY A 32 1.63 -5.02 -1.79
CA GLY A 32 3.00 -4.73 -2.15
C GLY A 32 3.31 -3.28 -1.86
N VAL A 33 4.49 -3.03 -1.29
CA VAL A 33 4.88 -1.72 -0.79
C VAL A 33 6.31 -1.40 -1.21
N VAL A 34 6.58 -0.11 -1.44
CA VAL A 34 7.91 0.45 -1.62
C VAL A 34 7.89 1.78 -0.87
N THR A 35 8.55 1.83 0.29
CA THR A 35 8.42 2.95 1.23
C THR A 35 9.76 3.25 1.91
N PRO A 36 9.91 4.42 2.55
CA PRO A 36 11.06 4.71 3.42
C PRO A 36 11.19 3.76 4.63
N LEU A 37 10.11 3.06 4.99
CA LEU A 37 10.06 2.11 6.11
C LEU A 37 10.26 0.65 5.67
N GLY A 38 10.52 0.40 4.39
CA GLY A 38 10.73 -0.94 3.85
C GLY A 38 9.97 -1.20 2.56
N HIS A 39 10.43 -2.23 1.85
CA HIS A 39 9.91 -2.65 0.54
C HIS A 39 9.22 -4.00 0.58
N ASP A 40 8.97 -4.52 1.78
CA ASP A 40 8.26 -5.76 2.07
C ASP A 40 7.11 -5.45 3.03
N PRO A 41 5.89 -5.99 2.83
CA PRO A 41 4.74 -5.68 3.67
C PRO A 41 4.94 -5.96 5.16
N ASP A 42 5.60 -7.06 5.51
CA ASP A 42 5.79 -7.46 6.91
C ASP A 42 6.82 -6.55 7.58
N VAL A 43 7.91 -6.24 6.87
CA VAL A 43 8.92 -5.28 7.35
C VAL A 43 8.30 -3.89 7.54
N PHE A 44 7.55 -3.42 6.56
CA PHE A 44 6.85 -2.14 6.62
C PHE A 44 5.89 -2.08 7.81
N TYR A 45 5.07 -3.12 7.99
CA TYR A 45 4.08 -3.19 9.06
C TYR A 45 4.74 -3.25 10.45
N ASN A 46 5.77 -4.07 10.62
CA ASN A 46 6.50 -4.16 11.87
C ASN A 46 7.18 -2.83 12.23
N ASN A 47 7.78 -2.15 11.25
CA ASN A 47 8.38 -0.83 11.46
C ASN A 47 7.34 0.23 11.87
N LEU A 48 6.13 0.18 11.29
CA LEU A 48 5.02 1.03 11.73
C LEU A 48 4.62 0.75 13.18
N LEU A 49 4.45 -0.52 13.55
CA LEU A 49 4.07 -0.91 14.92
C LEU A 49 5.13 -0.51 15.95
N ASN A 50 6.41 -0.59 15.57
CA ASN A 50 7.53 -0.21 16.43
C ASN A 50 7.78 1.30 16.47
N GLY A 51 7.00 2.12 15.75
CA GLY A 51 7.18 3.57 15.73
C GLY A 51 8.48 4.03 15.07
N VAL A 52 9.03 3.22 14.14
CA VAL A 52 10.25 3.59 13.41
C VAL A 52 9.96 4.80 12.52
N SER A 53 10.82 5.81 12.60
CA SER A 53 10.76 6.97 11.70
C SER A 53 11.45 6.63 10.38
N GLY A 54 10.76 6.89 9.27
CA GLY A 54 11.35 6.83 7.92
C GLY A 54 11.95 8.16 7.46
N ILE A 55 11.99 9.17 8.33
CA ILE A 55 12.48 10.52 8.02
C ILE A 55 13.96 10.62 8.37
N SER A 56 14.76 11.11 7.41
CA SER A 56 16.17 11.40 7.57
C SER A 56 16.55 12.70 6.87
N GLU A 57 17.82 13.10 6.97
CA GLU A 57 18.39 14.09 6.06
C GLU A 57 18.21 13.66 4.60
N ILE A 58 18.03 14.65 3.71
CA ILE A 58 17.91 14.45 2.27
C ILE A 58 19.29 14.11 1.70
N GLU A 59 19.41 12.99 1.00
CA GLU A 59 20.66 12.54 0.38
C GLU A 59 20.59 12.58 -1.16
N ASN A 60 19.39 12.67 -1.74
CA ASN A 60 19.21 12.53 -3.18
C ASN A 60 19.58 13.79 -4.00
N PHE A 61 19.74 14.95 -3.36
CA PHE A 61 20.22 16.21 -3.97
C PHE A 61 20.78 17.16 -2.90
N ASP A 62 21.55 18.17 -3.30
CA ASP A 62 22.03 19.21 -2.38
C ASP A 62 20.88 20.12 -1.96
N CYS A 63 20.54 20.09 -0.67
CA CYS A 63 19.45 20.87 -0.09
C CYS A 63 19.93 21.98 0.86
N ALA A 64 21.21 22.37 0.83
CA ALA A 64 21.78 23.34 1.77
C ALA A 64 21.04 24.70 1.80
N GLU A 65 20.58 25.19 0.64
CA GLU A 65 19.86 26.46 0.51
C GLU A 65 18.36 26.35 0.84
N PHE A 66 17.84 25.15 1.07
CA PHE A 66 16.41 24.94 1.35
C PHE A 66 16.11 25.07 2.85
N PRO A 67 14.95 25.64 3.22
CA PRO A 67 14.53 25.73 4.61
C PRO A 67 14.23 24.36 5.23
N THR A 68 13.84 23.37 4.43
CA THR A 68 13.59 21.99 4.85
C THR A 68 14.65 21.06 4.24
N ARG A 69 15.35 20.31 5.10
CA ARG A 69 16.47 19.44 4.73
C ARG A 69 16.28 17.97 5.12
N ILE A 70 15.06 17.61 5.53
CA ILE A 70 14.68 16.25 5.90
C ILE A 70 13.54 15.76 5.02
N ALA A 71 13.53 14.47 4.70
CA ALA A 71 12.48 13.82 3.94
C ALA A 71 12.38 12.32 4.26
N GLY A 72 11.24 11.73 3.88
CA GLY A 72 11.08 10.27 3.84
C GLY A 72 11.56 9.74 2.49
N GLU A 73 12.86 9.57 2.31
CA GLU A 73 13.42 9.04 1.07
C GLU A 73 13.28 7.52 0.99
N ILE A 74 12.92 7.00 -0.19
CA ILE A 74 12.94 5.56 -0.46
C ILE A 74 14.39 5.16 -0.72
N LYS A 75 15.07 4.67 0.32
CA LYS A 75 16.47 4.24 0.28
C LYS A 75 16.62 2.80 -0.18
N SER A 76 17.80 2.47 -0.71
CA SER A 76 18.17 1.11 -1.14
C SER A 76 17.15 0.46 -2.09
N PHE A 77 16.54 1.26 -2.96
CA PHE A 77 15.57 0.78 -3.94
C PHE A 77 16.29 0.06 -5.08
N SER A 78 15.89 -1.19 -5.34
CA SER A 78 16.30 -1.94 -6.53
C SER A 78 15.08 -2.37 -7.35
N THR A 79 15.25 -2.30 -8.67
CA THR A 79 14.29 -2.83 -9.64
C THR A 79 14.59 -4.25 -10.08
N ASP A 80 15.67 -4.86 -9.57
CA ASP A 80 16.17 -6.14 -10.03
C ASP A 80 15.13 -7.25 -9.82
N GLY A 81 14.92 -8.06 -10.86
CA GLY A 81 13.87 -9.08 -10.89
C GLY A 81 12.44 -8.54 -11.06
N TRP A 82 12.22 -7.23 -10.88
CA TRP A 82 10.88 -6.62 -10.96
C TRP A 82 10.64 -5.86 -12.25
N VAL A 83 11.63 -5.13 -12.75
CA VAL A 83 11.51 -4.32 -13.97
C VAL A 83 12.58 -4.74 -14.98
N ALA A 84 12.19 -4.88 -16.25
CA ALA A 84 13.16 -5.23 -17.28
C ALA A 84 14.19 -4.09 -17.44
N PRO A 85 15.50 -4.38 -17.58
CA PRO A 85 16.56 -3.36 -17.58
C PRO A 85 16.36 -2.23 -18.60
N LYS A 86 15.72 -2.54 -19.74
CA LYS A 86 15.39 -1.55 -20.79
C LYS A 86 14.47 -0.43 -20.30
N PHE A 87 13.63 -0.69 -19.29
CA PHE A 87 12.69 0.28 -18.74
C PHE A 87 13.26 1.04 -17.54
N THR A 88 14.17 0.44 -16.77
CA THR A 88 14.79 1.07 -15.60
C THR A 88 15.45 2.41 -15.92
N LYS A 89 16.07 2.54 -17.10
CA LYS A 89 16.71 3.80 -17.54
C LYS A 89 15.76 4.81 -18.17
N ARG A 90 14.56 4.39 -18.59
CA ARG A 90 13.60 5.22 -19.36
C ARG A 90 12.44 5.75 -18.53
N MET A 91 12.18 5.15 -17.38
CA MET A 91 11.06 5.47 -16.51
C MET A 91 11.49 6.35 -15.34
N ASP A 92 10.62 7.25 -14.92
CA ASP A 92 10.83 7.99 -13.68
C ASP A 92 10.73 7.10 -12.45
N LYS A 93 11.41 7.48 -11.37
CA LYS A 93 11.45 6.74 -10.10
C LYS A 93 10.05 6.37 -9.60
N PHE A 94 9.08 7.28 -9.69
CA PHE A 94 7.71 7.01 -9.25
C PHE A 94 7.06 5.83 -10.01
N MET A 95 7.29 5.71 -11.32
CA MET A 95 6.77 4.59 -12.11
C MET A 95 7.45 3.28 -11.69
N LEU A 96 8.76 3.33 -11.43
CA LEU A 96 9.51 2.17 -10.96
C LEU A 96 9.01 1.68 -9.59
N TYR A 97 8.70 2.60 -8.68
CA TYR A 97 8.09 2.25 -7.38
C TYR A 97 6.73 1.58 -7.57
N LEU A 98 5.86 2.17 -8.40
CA LEU A 98 4.52 1.64 -8.68
C LEU A 98 4.57 0.25 -9.33
N LEU A 99 5.43 0.05 -10.33
CA LEU A 99 5.60 -1.25 -10.98
C LEU A 99 6.14 -2.31 -10.03
N THR A 100 7.13 -1.94 -9.21
CA THR A 100 7.74 -2.87 -8.25
C THR A 100 6.74 -3.26 -7.16
N ALA A 101 6.05 -2.28 -6.56
CA ALA A 101 5.01 -2.53 -5.56
C ALA A 101 3.85 -3.35 -6.14
N GLY A 102 3.37 -3.01 -7.33
CA GLY A 102 2.28 -3.74 -7.99
C GLY A 102 2.62 -5.20 -8.29
N LYS A 103 3.83 -5.48 -8.78
CA LYS A 103 4.28 -6.86 -9.02
C LYS A 103 4.47 -7.64 -7.73
N LYS A 104 4.99 -7.01 -6.67
CA LYS A 104 5.04 -7.61 -5.33
C LYS A 104 3.65 -7.94 -4.80
N ALA A 105 2.66 -7.08 -5.02
CA ALA A 105 1.28 -7.32 -4.62
C ALA A 105 0.66 -8.53 -5.34
N LEU A 106 0.90 -8.67 -6.64
CA LEU A 106 0.47 -9.84 -7.41
C LEU A 106 1.11 -11.14 -6.88
N LEU A 107 2.42 -11.10 -6.62
CA LEU A 107 3.13 -12.26 -6.05
C LEU A 107 2.61 -12.62 -4.66
N ASN A 108 2.40 -11.63 -3.79
CA ASN A 108 1.84 -11.83 -2.45
C ASN A 108 0.41 -12.38 -2.50
N ALA A 109 -0.37 -12.03 -3.53
CA ALA A 109 -1.69 -12.61 -3.80
C ALA A 109 -1.66 -14.06 -4.34
N GLY A 110 -0.47 -14.64 -4.53
CA GLY A 110 -0.30 -15.96 -5.13
C GLY A 110 -0.55 -15.98 -6.64
N ILE A 111 -0.54 -14.82 -7.31
CA ILE A 111 -0.71 -14.72 -8.78
C ILE A 111 0.67 -14.89 -9.42
N THR A 112 1.13 -16.13 -9.52
CA THR A 112 2.38 -16.56 -10.17
C THR A 112 2.19 -16.72 -11.69
N GLY A 113 3.23 -17.11 -12.43
CA GLY A 113 3.20 -17.18 -13.90
C GLY A 113 2.10 -18.11 -14.45
N ASP A 114 1.97 -19.29 -13.86
CA ASP A 114 0.92 -20.28 -14.13
C ASP A 114 -0.48 -19.71 -13.90
N VAL A 115 -0.72 -19.12 -12.72
CA VAL A 115 -2.01 -18.49 -12.40
C VAL A 115 -2.28 -17.32 -13.34
N MET A 116 -1.26 -16.53 -13.67
CA MET A 116 -1.36 -15.40 -14.59
C MET A 116 -1.82 -15.86 -15.98
N ASP A 117 -1.36 -17.00 -16.48
CA ASP A 117 -1.74 -17.49 -17.82
C ASP A 117 -3.21 -17.95 -17.88
N GLU A 118 -3.78 -18.38 -16.76
CA GLU A 118 -5.18 -18.82 -16.66
C GLU A 118 -6.18 -17.67 -16.45
N LEU A 119 -5.72 -16.50 -16.00
CA LEU A 119 -6.57 -15.35 -15.72
C LEU A 119 -7.18 -14.75 -17.00
N ASP A 120 -8.51 -14.66 -17.03
CA ASP A 120 -9.25 -13.89 -18.03
C ASP A 120 -8.92 -12.39 -17.93
N LYS A 121 -8.07 -11.92 -18.86
CA LYS A 121 -7.60 -10.52 -18.90
C LYS A 121 -8.70 -9.51 -19.13
N THR A 122 -9.82 -9.90 -19.74
CA THR A 122 -10.98 -9.00 -19.94
C THR A 122 -11.67 -8.63 -18.63
N LYS A 123 -11.43 -9.41 -17.57
CA LYS A 123 -11.95 -9.17 -16.21
C LYS A 123 -10.89 -8.59 -15.27
N CYS A 124 -9.67 -8.36 -15.75
CA CYS A 124 -8.57 -7.82 -14.98
C CYS A 124 -8.37 -6.34 -15.33
N GLY A 125 -8.48 -5.47 -14.33
CA GLY A 125 -8.24 -4.03 -14.47
C GLY A 125 -7.01 -3.59 -13.69
N VAL A 126 -6.38 -2.50 -14.15
CA VAL A 126 -5.31 -1.82 -13.42
C VAL A 126 -5.73 -0.37 -13.22
N LEU A 127 -5.76 0.07 -11.97
CA LEU A 127 -6.04 1.45 -11.61
C LEU A 127 -4.93 1.95 -10.69
N ILE A 128 -4.14 2.89 -11.20
CA ILE A 128 -2.97 3.44 -10.51
C ILE A 128 -3.01 4.96 -10.67
N GLY A 129 -2.78 5.68 -9.57
CA GLY A 129 -2.76 7.15 -9.54
C GLY A 129 -1.41 7.68 -9.07
N SER A 130 -1.03 8.85 -9.58
CA SER A 130 0.09 9.66 -9.08
C SER A 130 -0.32 11.14 -9.17
N ALA A 131 -0.06 11.91 -8.11
CA ALA A 131 -0.46 13.31 -8.05
C ALA A 131 0.47 14.23 -8.86
N LEU A 132 1.79 14.04 -8.72
CA LEU A 132 2.80 14.89 -9.36
C LEU A 132 3.54 14.19 -10.51
N GLY A 133 3.33 12.88 -10.69
CA GLY A 133 4.01 12.12 -11.74
C GLY A 133 5.54 12.19 -11.63
N GLY A 134 6.19 12.46 -12.75
CA GLY A 134 7.66 12.49 -12.91
C GLY A 134 8.34 13.77 -12.44
N PHE A 135 7.78 14.45 -11.43
CA PHE A 135 8.39 15.67 -10.89
C PHE A 135 9.76 15.36 -10.27
N LYS A 136 10.76 16.16 -10.63
CA LYS A 136 12.11 16.09 -10.05
C LYS A 136 12.46 17.49 -9.55
N VAL A 137 13.06 17.54 -8.37
CA VAL A 137 13.73 18.75 -7.90
C VAL A 137 14.98 18.91 -8.76
N VAL A 138 15.09 20.07 -9.40
CA VAL A 138 16.26 20.49 -10.20
C VAL A 138 17.13 21.38 -9.32
#